data_AF-A0A7V8YNH9-F1
#
_entry.id   AF-A0A7V8YNH9-F1
#
_cell.length_a   1.000
_cell.length_b   1.000
_cell.length_c   1.000
_cell.angle_alpha   90.00
_cell.angle_beta   90.00
_cell.angle_gamma   90.00
#
_symmetry.space_group_name_H-M   'P 1'
#
loop_
_entity.id
_entity.type
_entity.pdbx_description
1 polymer ?
#
loop_
_entity_poly.entity_id
_entity_poly.type
_entity_poly.pdbx_seq_one_letter_code
_entity_poly.pdbx_strand_id
1 'polypeptide(L)' 'MAELEEILEELEGDQLDVDVLAERVRRASELIKSCRTRIARAQADVDTIVTDLEAFEREVEEEDG' A
#
# COMPACT_ATOMS: atom_id res chain seq x y z
N MET A 1 9.10 3.49 5.69
CA MET A 1 9.05 4.33 4.47
C MET A 1 10.31 5.16 4.29
N ALA A 2 11.14 5.29 5.35
CA ALA A 2 12.47 5.92 5.32
C ALA A 2 13.31 5.70 4.05
N GLU A 3 13.40 4.47 3.53
CA GLU A 3 14.18 4.20 2.31
C GLU A 3 13.64 4.94 1.06
N LEU A 4 12.30 5.03 0.92
CA LEU A 4 11.70 5.77 -0.19
C LEU A 4 11.89 7.29 -0.03
N GLU A 5 11.80 7.78 1.21
CA GLU A 5 12.04 9.19 1.55
C GLU A 5 13.48 9.60 1.26
N GLU A 6 14.45 8.78 1.67
CA GLU A 6 15.88 8.97 1.41
C GLU A 6 16.18 8.94 -0.10
N ILE A 7 15.55 8.02 -0.85
CA ILE A 7 15.66 8.01 -2.32
C ILE A 7 15.10 9.31 -2.91
N LEU A 8 13.96 9.81 -2.44
CA LEU A 8 13.38 11.05 -2.96
C LEU A 8 14.26 12.28 -2.67
N GLU A 9 14.80 12.38 -1.46
CA GLU A 9 15.74 13.43 -1.08
C GLU A 9 17.01 13.39 -1.94
N GLU A 10 17.54 12.19 -2.20
CA GLU A 10 18.66 12.03 -3.12
C GLU A 10 18.29 12.53 -4.51
N LEU A 11 17.16 12.07 -5.09
CA LEU A 11 16.72 12.43 -6.45
C LEU A 11 16.50 13.94 -6.66
N GLU A 12 16.23 14.70 -5.60
CA GLU A 12 16.09 16.16 -5.65
C GLU A 12 17.45 16.90 -5.62
N GLY A 13 18.56 16.20 -5.40
CA GLY A 13 19.91 16.75 -5.36
C GLY A 13 20.55 16.94 -6.75
N ASP A 14 21.19 18.08 -6.97
CA ASP A 14 21.78 18.51 -8.25
C ASP A 14 23.04 17.73 -8.71
N GLN A 15 23.59 16.80 -7.91
CA GLN A 15 24.89 16.16 -8.15
C GLN A 15 24.82 14.64 -8.34
N LEU A 16 23.69 14.12 -8.82
CA LEU A 16 23.56 12.69 -9.10
C LEU A 16 24.03 12.31 -10.50
N ASP A 17 24.89 11.29 -10.54
CA ASP A 17 25.23 10.58 -11.76
C ASP A 17 23.98 9.94 -12.37
N VAL A 18 23.82 10.01 -13.69
CA VAL A 18 22.63 9.52 -14.41
C VAL A 18 22.41 8.01 -14.24
N ASP A 19 23.48 7.23 -14.07
CA ASP A 19 23.41 5.80 -13.83
C ASP A 19 22.87 5.52 -12.41
N VAL A 20 23.32 6.29 -11.42
CA VAL A 20 22.82 6.24 -10.04
C VAL A 20 21.35 6.67 -10.00
N LEU A 21 20.98 7.71 -10.74
CA LEU A 21 19.60 8.18 -10.88
C LEU A 21 18.69 7.05 -11.40
N ALA A 22 19.13 6.33 -12.44
CA ALA A 22 18.36 5.24 -13.03
C ALA A 22 18.15 4.08 -12.03
N GLU A 23 19.17 3.73 -11.25
CA GLU A 23 19.10 2.71 -10.21
C GLU A 23 18.13 3.13 -9.09
N ARG A 24 18.24 4.39 -8.61
CA ARG A 24 17.40 4.94 -7.54
C ARG A 24 15.93 5.03 -7.94
N VAL A 25 15.64 5.47 -9.17
CA VAL A 25 14.27 5.48 -9.71
C VAL A 25 13.70 4.06 -9.82
N ARG A 26 14.50 3.08 -10.25
CA ARG A 26 14.07 1.67 -10.29
C ARG A 26 13.71 1.17 -8.89
N ARG A 27 14.57 1.45 -7.91
CA ARG A 27 14.34 1.06 -6.52
C ARG A 27 13.08 1.70 -5.94
N ALA A 28 12.90 3.00 -6.15
CA ALA A 28 11.68 3.71 -5.74
C ALA A 28 10.42 3.08 -6.36
N SER A 29 10.47 2.71 -7.65
CA SER A 29 9.35 2.05 -8.34
C SER A 29 8.97 0.71 -7.69
N GLU A 30 9.95 -0.10 -7.30
CA GLU A 30 9.73 -1.35 -6.58
C GLU A 30 9.09 -1.14 -5.21
N LEU A 31 9.60 -0.17 -4.44
CA LEU A 31 9.05 0.19 -3.14
C LEU A 31 7.60 0.67 -3.26
N ILE A 32 7.30 1.51 -4.24
CA ILE A 32 5.93 1.99 -4.52
C ILE A 32 5.01 0.83 -4.89
N LYS A 33 5.45 -0.10 -5.74
CA LYS A 33 4.67 -1.30 -6.07
C LYS A 33 4.35 -2.12 -4.83
N SER A 34 5.33 -2.36 -3.97
CA SER A 34 5.15 -3.08 -2.71
C SER A 34 4.13 -2.39 -1.79
N CYS A 35 4.23 -1.06 -1.63
CA CYS A 35 3.27 -0.27 -0.86
C CYS A 35 1.85 -0.41 -1.43
N ARG A 36 1.68 -0.27 -2.75
CA ARG A 36 0.38 -0.42 -3.41
C ARG A 36 -0.21 -1.82 -3.21
N THR A 37 0.60 -2.87 -3.30
CA THR A 37 0.14 -4.24 -3.02
C THR A 37 -0.33 -4.39 -1.58
N ARG A 38 0.37 -3.80 -0.60
CA ARG A 38 -0.06 -3.83 0.81
C ARG A 38 -1.37 -3.10 1.03
N ILE A 39 -1.53 -1.93 0.42
CA ILE A 39 -2.79 -1.15 0.49
C ILE A 39 -3.95 -1.95 -0.11
N ALA A 40 -3.75 -2.55 -1.29
CA ALA A 40 -4.79 -3.35 -1.94
C ALA A 40 -5.22 -4.55 -1.10
N ARG A 41 -4.27 -5.22 -0.42
CA ARG A 41 -4.60 -6.31 0.52
C ARG A 41 -5.39 -5.80 1.72
N ALA A 42 -4.93 -4.71 2.35
CA ALA A 42 -5.64 -4.13 3.48
C ALA A 42 -7.08 -3.70 3.11
N GLN A 43 -7.28 -3.18 1.89
CA GLN A 43 -8.61 -2.87 1.37
C GLN A 43 -9.49 -4.13 1.26
N ALA A 44 -8.96 -5.20 0.66
CA ALA A 44 -9.68 -6.47 0.55
C ALA A 44 -10.03 -7.09 1.92
N ASP A 45 -9.12 -6.98 2.89
CA ASP A 45 -9.35 -7.45 4.26
C ASP A 45 -10.49 -6.64 4.92
N VAL A 46 -10.52 -5.32 4.72
CA VAL A 46 -11.61 -4.46 5.22
C VAL A 46 -12.94 -4.82 4.56
N ASP A 47 -12.96 -5.01 3.24
CA ASP A 47 -14.19 -5.39 2.51
C ASP A 47 -14.74 -6.73 3.01
N THR A 48 -13.86 -7.67 3.33
CA THR A 48 -14.23 -8.97 3.92
C THR A 48 -14.86 -8.79 5.29
N ILE A 49 -14.22 -8.00 6.17
CA ILE A 49 -14.74 -7.71 7.52
C ILE A 49 -16.12 -7.07 7.46
N VAL A 50 -16.33 -6.11 6.55
CA VAL A 50 -17.63 -5.46 6.35
C VAL A 50 -18.68 -6.47 5.91
N THR A 51 -18.34 -7.33 4.95
CA THR A 51 -19.26 -8.37 4.45
C THR A 51 -19.64 -9.37 5.56
N ASP A 52 -18.67 -9.78 6.37
CA ASP A 52 -18.89 -10.71 7.49
C ASP A 52 -19.79 -10.05 8.57
N LEU A 53 -19.60 -8.76 8.83
CA LEU A 53 -20.44 -8.01 9.77
C LEU A 53 -21.89 -7.91 9.28
N GLU A 54 -22.10 -7.59 8.00
CA GLU A 54 -23.44 -7.54 7.39
C GLU A 54 -24.13 -8.93 7.39
N ALA A 55 -23.36 -10.01 7.26
CA ALA A 55 -23.88 -11.36 7.38
C ALA A 55 -24.32 -11.69 8.80
N PHE A 56 -23.49 -11.35 9.79
CA PHE A 56 -23.80 -11.52 11.20
C PHE A 56 -25.04 -10.73 11.62
N GLU A 57 -25.17 -9.48 11.19
CA GLU A 57 -26.34 -8.65 11.48
C GLU A 57 -27.64 -9.27 10.95
N ARG A 58 -27.63 -9.82 9.73
CA ARG A 58 -28.78 -10.54 9.17
C ARG A 58 -29.13 -11.80 9.97
N GLU A 59 -28.13 -12.58 10.37
CA GLU A 59 -28.36 -13.79 11.18
C GLU A 59 -29.02 -13.45 12.52
N VAL A 60 -28.57 -12.38 13.18
CA VAL A 60 -29.16 -11.90 14.44
C VAL A 60 -30.61 -11.41 14.25
N GLU A 61 -30.89 -10.67 13.16
CA GLU A 61 -32.24 -10.21 12.86
C GLU A 61 -33.23 -11.36 12.54
N GLU A 62 -32.74 -12.45 11.95
CA GLU A 62 -33.53 -13.65 11.68
C GLU A 62 -33.80 -14.51 12.94
N GLU A 63 -32.91 -14.48 13.92
CA GLU A 63 -33.07 -15.22 15.20
C GLU A 63 -34.04 -14.55 16.19
N ASP A 64 -34.19 -13.22 16.12
CA ASP A 64 -35.11 -12.44 16.97
C ASP A 64 -36.55 -12.32 16.40
N GLY A 65 -36.82 -12.94 15.23
CA GLY A 65 -38.08 -12.84 14.46
C GLY A 65 -39.10 -13.98 14.64
#